data_AF-A0A1Q9NMD1-F1
#
_entry.id   AF-A0A1Q9NMD1-F1
#
_cell.length_a   1.000
_cell.length_b   1.000
_cell.length_c   1.000
_cell.angle_alpha   90.00
_cell.angle_beta   90.00
_cell.angle_gamma   90.00
#
_symmetry.space_group_name_H-M   'P 1'
#
loop_
_entity.id
_entity.type
_entity.pdbx_description
1 polymer ?
#
loop_
_entity_poly.entity_id
_entity_poly.type
_entity_poly.pdbx_seq_one_letter_code
_entity_poly.pdbx_strand_id
1 'polypeptide(L)'
;MNYILDAFSGAGFSAEGFKSFYNVVEAIDNNFDACNSYKLNHKDTSVKNMDIRDISFSQNDYQGILGLIATPPCQDFSDLSHNYYNEDRANLVFQFIRLLEEIQPEFALFENVYSVPKIIKLRLEKEIQQLGYKTVSRVINAWEYGCLQIRKRWIITVHKKKHIFPKKSNIRRKSKEILSNEISEIKPRKQTLDQIKDLETGKWVNLPNQKYKVYFVLDPEKPFPAVVNPTKLRYIHPNKKQYLSFNVLIKTFGVKSFNLTGNLSSKGQQLANGFPSDLAYKFAKSFSEVC
;
A
#
# COMPACT_ATOMS: atom_id res chain seq x y z
N MET A 1 -2.65 24.34 -10.15
CA MET A 1 -1.47 23.84 -9.39
C MET A 1 -1.61 22.34 -9.27
N ASN A 2 -0.51 21.57 -9.28
CA ASN A 2 -0.55 20.10 -9.25
C ASN A 2 -0.52 19.55 -7.82
N TYR A 3 -1.32 20.14 -6.93
CA TYR A 3 -1.29 19.82 -5.49
C TYR A 3 -2.24 18.67 -5.18
N ILE A 4 -1.78 17.71 -4.39
CA ILE A 4 -2.58 16.56 -3.97
C ILE A 4 -2.48 16.28 -2.48
N LEU A 5 -3.50 15.62 -1.94
CA LEU A 5 -3.54 15.12 -0.57
C LEU A 5 -3.35 13.59 -0.54
N ASP A 6 -2.64 13.09 0.47
CA ASP A 6 -2.49 11.65 0.73
C ASP A 6 -3.16 11.30 2.09
N ALA A 7 -4.37 10.77 2.04
CA ALA A 7 -5.14 10.36 3.21
C ALA A 7 -4.92 8.87 3.50
N PHE A 8 -4.84 8.53 4.79
CA PHE A 8 -4.42 7.19 5.23
C PHE A 8 -3.04 6.82 4.68
N SER A 9 -2.16 7.82 4.64
CA SER A 9 -0.91 7.83 3.87
C SER A 9 0.11 6.75 4.30
N GLY A 10 -0.04 6.21 5.50
CA GLY A 10 0.93 5.31 6.10
C GLY A 10 2.33 5.91 6.06
N ALA A 11 3.30 5.12 5.63
CA ALA A 11 4.69 5.57 5.55
C ALA A 11 4.99 6.41 4.29
N GLY A 12 4.05 6.54 3.34
CA GLY A 12 4.21 7.36 2.13
C GLY A 12 4.76 6.63 0.89
N PHE A 13 4.56 5.32 0.76
CA PHE A 13 4.96 4.60 -0.47
C PHE A 13 4.14 5.02 -1.70
N SER A 14 2.86 5.36 -1.52
CA SER A 14 1.99 5.97 -2.55
C SER A 14 2.59 7.28 -3.07
N ALA A 15 2.86 8.20 -2.15
CA ALA A 15 3.44 9.51 -2.44
C ALA A 15 4.76 9.43 -3.24
N GLU A 16 5.60 8.43 -2.96
CA GLU A 16 6.86 8.20 -3.69
C GLU A 16 6.65 7.98 -5.21
N GLY A 17 5.53 7.37 -5.62
CA GLY A 17 5.19 7.25 -7.04
C GLY A 17 4.55 8.51 -7.63
N PHE A 18 3.80 9.26 -6.82
CA PHE A 18 3.10 10.47 -7.27
C PHE A 18 4.00 11.70 -7.37
N LYS A 19 5.08 11.79 -6.58
CA LYS A 19 5.97 12.96 -6.52
C LYS A 19 6.65 13.32 -7.84
N SER A 20 6.65 12.43 -8.83
CA SER A 20 7.17 12.73 -10.17
C SER A 20 6.24 13.60 -11.02
N PHE A 21 4.96 13.73 -10.63
CA PHE A 21 3.94 14.43 -11.41
C PHE A 21 3.16 15.47 -10.60
N TYR A 22 3.11 15.29 -9.28
CA TYR A 22 2.31 16.08 -8.35
C TYR A 22 3.10 16.44 -7.10
N ASN A 23 2.71 17.55 -6.46
CA ASN A 23 3.21 17.92 -5.15
C ASN A 23 2.24 17.40 -4.10
N VAL A 24 2.68 16.43 -3.29
CA VAL A 24 1.90 15.99 -2.14
C VAL A 24 2.06 17.03 -1.05
N VAL A 25 1.07 17.91 -0.91
CA VAL A 25 1.19 19.07 -0.01
C VAL A 25 0.89 18.71 1.43
N GLU A 26 0.00 17.74 1.63
CA GLU A 26 -0.32 17.24 2.95
C GLU A 26 -0.64 15.73 2.94
N ALA A 27 -0.15 15.06 3.97
CA ALA A 27 -0.38 13.65 4.23
C ALA A 27 -0.95 13.46 5.65
N ILE A 28 -1.94 12.59 5.76
CA ILE A 28 -2.66 12.31 7.01
C ILE A 28 -2.60 10.82 7.31
N ASP A 29 -2.22 10.48 8.52
CA ASP A 29 -2.31 9.14 9.09
C ASP A 29 -2.35 9.26 10.61
N ASN A 30 -2.90 8.26 11.33
CA ASN A 30 -2.94 8.29 12.80
C ASN A 30 -1.85 7.41 13.44
N ASN A 31 -1.01 6.77 12.63
CA ASN A 31 0.11 5.98 13.10
C ASN A 31 1.38 6.83 13.21
N PHE A 32 1.78 7.12 14.45
CA PHE A 32 2.96 7.94 14.75
C PHE A 32 4.25 7.50 14.04
N ASP A 33 4.56 6.19 14.03
CA ASP A 33 5.76 5.68 13.37
C ASP A 33 5.67 5.80 11.83
N ALA A 34 4.47 5.61 11.26
CA ALA A 34 4.25 5.79 9.83
C ALA A 34 4.40 7.25 9.43
N CYS A 35 3.79 8.18 10.17
CA CYS A 35 3.95 9.63 9.95
C CYS A 35 5.42 10.07 10.03
N ASN A 36 6.19 9.57 11.00
CA ASN A 36 7.60 9.89 11.11
C ASN A 36 8.41 9.33 9.93
N SER A 37 8.08 8.12 9.48
CA SER A 37 8.67 7.55 8.27
C SER A 37 8.32 8.39 7.04
N TYR A 38 7.08 8.84 6.90
CA TYR A 38 6.65 9.72 5.83
C TYR A 38 7.52 10.99 5.80
N LYS A 39 7.65 11.70 6.94
CA LYS A 39 8.46 12.92 7.05
C LYS A 39 9.93 12.73 6.64
N LEU A 40 10.51 11.56 6.92
CA LEU A 40 11.90 11.27 6.54
C LEU A 40 12.10 11.08 5.04
N ASN A 41 11.05 10.65 4.31
CA ASN A 41 11.12 10.36 2.89
C ASN A 41 10.57 11.50 2.01
N HIS A 42 9.66 12.31 2.56
CA HIS A 42 8.94 13.39 1.86
C HIS A 42 9.03 14.69 2.65
N LYS A 43 10.21 15.34 2.61
CA LYS A 43 10.53 16.50 3.45
C LYS A 43 9.69 17.74 3.17
N ASP A 44 9.15 17.84 1.97
CA ASP A 44 8.38 19.01 1.51
C ASP A 44 6.86 18.85 1.74
N THR A 45 6.43 17.75 2.36
CA THR A 45 5.02 17.46 2.66
C THR A 45 4.69 17.77 4.11
N SER A 46 3.60 18.51 4.36
CA SER A 46 3.03 18.64 5.69
C SER A 46 2.45 17.29 6.13
N VAL A 47 2.80 16.79 7.32
CA VAL A 47 2.30 15.50 7.81
C VAL A 47 1.51 15.70 9.10
N LYS A 48 0.21 15.42 9.04
CA LYS A 48 -0.71 15.46 10.18
C LYS A 48 -0.85 14.06 10.77
N ASN A 49 -0.35 13.89 11.99
CA ASN A 49 -0.57 12.68 12.77
C ASN A 49 -1.90 12.79 13.52
N MET A 50 -3.01 12.50 12.83
CA MET A 50 -4.36 12.69 13.32
C MET A 50 -5.28 11.61 12.74
N ASP A 51 -6.37 11.30 13.43
CA ASP A 51 -7.44 10.54 12.82
C ASP A 51 -8.09 11.38 11.71
N ILE A 52 -8.31 10.77 10.55
CA ILE A 52 -8.94 11.46 9.42
C ILE A 52 -10.30 12.03 9.80
N ARG A 53 -11.03 11.37 10.71
CA ARG A 53 -12.39 11.76 11.13
C ARG A 53 -12.41 13.11 11.81
N ASP A 54 -11.31 13.49 12.45
CA ASP A 54 -11.16 14.73 13.22
C ASP A 54 -10.70 15.92 12.37
N ILE A 55 -10.55 15.73 11.04
CA ILE A 55 -10.15 16.77 10.10
C ILE A 55 -11.32 17.13 9.20
N SER A 56 -11.58 18.43 9.06
CA SER A 56 -12.50 19.01 8.08
C SER A 56 -11.70 19.65 6.94
N PHE A 57 -12.13 19.39 5.70
CA PHE A 57 -11.51 19.91 4.48
C PHE A 57 -12.34 21.00 3.80
N SER A 58 -13.47 21.41 4.39
CA SER A 58 -14.41 22.36 3.79
C SER A 58 -13.98 23.84 3.91
N GLN A 59 -12.74 24.13 4.34
CA GLN A 59 -12.21 25.49 4.52
C GLN A 59 -11.39 25.95 3.29
N ASN A 60 -11.25 27.27 3.11
CA ASN A 60 -10.48 27.90 2.02
C ASN A 60 -9.05 27.36 1.88
N ASP A 61 -8.49 26.78 2.95
CA ASP A 61 -7.12 26.25 3.00
C ASP A 61 -6.86 25.07 2.05
N TYR A 62 -7.91 24.35 1.63
CA TYR A 62 -7.80 23.24 0.67
C TYR A 62 -8.33 23.60 -0.72
N GLN A 63 -8.64 24.87 -0.96
CA GLN A 63 -9.04 25.34 -2.27
C GLN A 63 -7.85 25.18 -3.26
N GLY A 64 -8.08 24.47 -4.37
CA GLY A 64 -7.06 24.21 -5.37
C GLY A 64 -6.29 22.89 -5.21
N ILE A 65 -6.68 22.02 -4.27
CA ILE A 65 -6.27 20.61 -4.27
C ILE A 65 -6.83 19.94 -5.54
N LEU A 66 -5.91 19.49 -6.40
CA LEU A 66 -6.22 18.87 -7.68
C LEU A 66 -6.63 17.40 -7.51
N GLY A 67 -6.03 16.70 -6.55
CA GLY A 67 -6.18 15.25 -6.44
C GLY A 67 -6.11 14.72 -5.01
N LEU A 68 -6.68 13.52 -4.83
CA LEU A 68 -6.69 12.80 -3.56
C LEU A 68 -6.18 11.36 -3.73
N ILE A 69 -5.27 10.94 -2.88
CA ILE A 69 -4.93 9.52 -2.68
C ILE A 69 -5.57 9.09 -1.36
N ALA A 70 -6.22 7.94 -1.34
CA ALA A 70 -6.81 7.36 -0.13
C ALA A 70 -6.53 5.86 -0.06
N THR A 71 -5.80 5.43 0.97
CA THR A 71 -5.53 4.00 1.22
C THR A 71 -6.06 3.54 2.58
N PRO A 72 -7.37 3.65 2.83
CA PRO A 72 -7.94 3.36 4.15
C PRO A 72 -7.70 1.90 4.56
N PRO A 73 -7.53 1.64 5.86
CA PRO A 73 -7.29 0.30 6.34
C PRO A 73 -8.50 -0.60 6.06
N CYS A 74 -8.21 -1.86 5.72
CA CYS A 74 -9.20 -2.92 5.67
C CYS A 74 -9.23 -3.68 7.00
N GLN A 75 -9.83 -3.10 8.03
CA GLN A 75 -10.08 -3.83 9.27
C GLN A 75 -11.59 -4.06 9.39
N ASP A 76 -11.96 -5.32 9.64
CA ASP A 76 -13.30 -5.79 10.04
C ASP A 76 -14.39 -5.89 8.95
N PHE A 77 -14.06 -6.47 7.79
CA PHE A 77 -15.11 -7.09 6.94
C PHE A 77 -15.34 -8.58 7.25
N SER A 78 -14.45 -9.23 8.03
CA SER A 78 -14.63 -10.62 8.48
C SER A 78 -15.80 -10.79 9.44
N ASP A 79 -16.12 -9.74 10.21
CA ASP A 79 -17.19 -9.77 11.21
C ASP A 79 -18.60 -9.60 10.63
N LEU A 80 -18.71 -9.36 9.31
CA LEU A 80 -19.98 -9.45 8.58
C LEU A 80 -20.56 -10.87 8.58
N SER A 81 -19.77 -11.88 8.95
CA SER A 81 -20.23 -13.26 9.15
C SER A 81 -20.73 -13.55 10.57
N HIS A 82 -20.50 -12.65 11.55
CA HIS A 82 -20.79 -12.87 12.97
C HIS A 82 -21.78 -11.86 13.59
N ASN A 83 -22.55 -11.11 12.78
CA ASN A 83 -23.52 -10.10 13.25
C ASN A 83 -22.93 -9.00 14.17
N TYR A 84 -21.60 -8.90 14.29
CA TYR A 84 -20.92 -7.79 14.96
C TYR A 84 -20.52 -6.76 13.90
N TYR A 85 -21.50 -5.98 13.46
CA TYR A 85 -21.24 -4.81 12.64
C TYR A 85 -20.57 -3.76 13.54
N ASN A 86 -19.24 -3.67 13.50
CA ASN A 86 -18.54 -2.56 14.14
C ASN A 86 -18.63 -1.33 13.22
N GLU A 87 -19.71 -0.57 13.41
CA GLU A 87 -20.06 0.63 12.64
C GLU A 87 -18.89 1.59 12.45
N ASP A 88 -18.03 1.73 13.47
CA ASP A 88 -16.95 2.72 13.49
C ASP A 88 -15.75 2.38 12.58
N ARG A 89 -15.52 1.10 12.26
CA ARG A 89 -14.36 0.66 11.45
C ARG A 89 -14.70 0.38 9.99
N ALA A 90 -15.89 -0.16 9.71
CA ALA A 90 -16.46 -0.13 8.36
C ALA A 90 -16.62 1.31 7.84
N ASN A 91 -16.69 2.29 8.76
CA ASN A 91 -16.76 3.73 8.48
C ASN A 91 -15.56 4.28 7.70
N LEU A 92 -14.34 3.78 7.90
CA LEU A 92 -13.13 4.39 7.30
C LEU A 92 -13.07 4.28 5.78
N VAL A 93 -13.68 3.23 5.20
CA VAL A 93 -13.85 3.15 3.75
C VAL A 93 -14.80 4.23 3.24
N PHE A 94 -15.87 4.54 3.97
CA PHE A 94 -16.84 5.58 3.60
C PHE A 94 -16.36 7.00 3.93
N GLN A 95 -15.34 7.17 4.77
CA GLN A 95 -14.64 8.46 4.90
C GLN A 95 -14.09 8.93 3.55
N PHE A 96 -13.79 8.03 2.61
CA PHE A 96 -13.44 8.40 1.25
C PHE A 96 -14.54 9.22 0.55
N ILE A 97 -15.82 8.90 0.77
CA ILE A 97 -16.94 9.67 0.21
C ILE A 97 -16.99 11.08 0.81
N ARG A 98 -16.85 11.19 2.13
CA ARG A 98 -16.75 12.49 2.81
C ARG A 98 -15.60 13.33 2.27
N LEU A 99 -14.42 12.71 2.09
CA LEU A 99 -13.26 13.40 1.52
C LEU A 99 -13.51 13.89 0.08
N LEU A 100 -14.18 13.10 -0.76
CA LEU A 100 -14.58 13.54 -2.10
C LEU A 100 -15.58 14.70 -2.06
N GLU A 101 -16.52 14.65 -1.12
CA GLU A 101 -17.54 15.69 -0.94
C GLU A 101 -16.95 17.02 -0.46
N GLU A 102 -16.04 16.98 0.52
CA GLU A 102 -15.42 18.17 1.10
C GLU A 102 -14.31 18.77 0.21
N ILE A 103 -13.42 17.93 -0.35
CA ILE A 103 -12.25 18.39 -1.13
C ILE A 103 -12.64 18.71 -2.58
N GLN A 104 -13.64 18.02 -3.13
CA GLN A 104 -14.04 18.12 -4.54
C GLN A 104 -12.86 18.01 -5.55
N PRO A 105 -11.99 16.99 -5.44
CA PRO A 105 -10.78 16.91 -6.26
C PRO A 105 -11.11 16.61 -7.73
N GLU A 106 -10.26 17.00 -8.69
CA GLU A 106 -10.45 16.64 -10.10
C GLU A 106 -10.29 15.14 -10.35
N PHE A 107 -9.40 14.50 -9.58
CA PHE A 107 -9.23 13.05 -9.56
C PHE A 107 -9.01 12.50 -8.16
N ALA A 108 -9.33 11.22 -7.95
CA ALA A 108 -8.88 10.51 -6.77
C ALA A 108 -8.50 9.06 -7.06
N LEU A 109 -7.58 8.52 -6.26
CA LEU A 109 -7.20 7.12 -6.23
C LEU A 109 -7.58 6.53 -4.87
N PHE A 110 -8.41 5.50 -4.88
CA PHE A 110 -8.70 4.69 -3.71
C PHE A 110 -8.09 3.30 -3.88
N GLU A 111 -7.33 2.85 -2.89
CA GLU A 111 -6.79 1.50 -2.81
C GLU A 111 -7.33 0.75 -1.59
N ASN A 112 -7.63 -0.53 -1.79
CA ASN A 112 -7.93 -1.44 -0.70
C ASN A 112 -7.60 -2.90 -1.07
N VAL A 113 -7.70 -3.82 -0.11
CA VAL A 113 -7.49 -5.25 -0.36
C VAL A 113 -8.54 -5.80 -1.34
N TYR A 114 -8.19 -6.83 -2.10
CA TYR A 114 -9.11 -7.40 -3.08
C TYR A 114 -10.33 -8.08 -2.44
N SER A 115 -10.21 -8.53 -1.19
CA SER A 115 -11.21 -9.30 -0.44
C SER A 115 -12.34 -8.46 0.16
N VAL A 116 -12.37 -7.14 -0.07
CA VAL A 116 -13.51 -6.31 0.34
C VAL A 116 -14.82 -6.91 -0.21
N PRO A 117 -15.88 -7.05 0.62
CA PRO A 117 -17.15 -7.65 0.21
C PRO A 117 -17.79 -6.91 -0.96
N LYS A 118 -18.43 -7.65 -1.87
CA LYS A 118 -19.10 -7.09 -3.05
C LYS A 118 -20.10 -5.99 -2.70
N ILE A 119 -20.85 -6.13 -1.61
CA ILE A 119 -21.85 -5.15 -1.17
C ILE A 119 -21.21 -3.78 -0.84
N ILE A 120 -20.04 -3.78 -0.20
CA ILE A 120 -19.29 -2.55 0.11
C ILE A 120 -18.76 -1.91 -1.18
N LYS A 121 -18.27 -2.72 -2.12
CA LYS A 121 -17.80 -2.23 -3.43
C LYS A 121 -18.91 -1.51 -4.20
N LEU A 122 -20.08 -2.15 -4.30
CA LEU A 122 -21.24 -1.59 -4.99
C LEU A 122 -21.78 -0.32 -4.31
N ARG A 123 -21.81 -0.31 -2.97
CA ARG A 123 -22.24 0.88 -2.21
C ARG A 123 -21.30 2.06 -2.45
N LEU A 124 -19.99 1.85 -2.33
CA LEU A 124 -19.01 2.91 -2.53
C LEU A 124 -19.04 3.45 -3.97
N GLU A 125 -19.15 2.57 -4.97
CA GLU A 125 -19.30 2.98 -6.38
C GLU A 125 -20.56 3.83 -6.62
N LYS A 126 -21.69 3.45 -6.00
CA LYS A 126 -22.94 4.20 -6.08
C LYS A 126 -22.83 5.58 -5.44
N GLU A 127 -22.25 5.67 -4.24
CA GLU A 127 -22.09 6.96 -3.53
C GLU A 127 -21.15 7.90 -4.30
N ILE A 128 -20.05 7.39 -4.89
CA ILE A 128 -19.17 8.18 -5.77
C ILE A 128 -19.95 8.75 -6.97
N GLN A 129 -20.80 7.94 -7.60
CA GLN A 129 -21.62 8.39 -8.75
C GLN A 129 -22.67 9.42 -8.33
N GLN A 130 -23.26 9.30 -7.14
CA GLN A 130 -24.22 10.26 -6.60
C GLN A 130 -23.58 11.63 -6.34
N LEU A 131 -22.29 11.68 -6.01
CA LEU A 131 -21.50 12.92 -5.96
C LEU A 131 -21.16 13.51 -7.34
N GLY A 132 -21.62 12.89 -8.44
CA GLY A 132 -21.41 13.37 -9.81
C GLY A 132 -20.08 12.95 -10.45
N TYR A 133 -19.29 12.10 -9.78
CA TYR A 133 -18.02 11.62 -10.33
C TYR A 133 -18.19 10.44 -11.29
N LYS A 134 -17.30 10.38 -12.28
CA LYS A 134 -17.04 9.18 -13.07
C LYS A 134 -16.06 8.29 -12.33
N THR A 135 -16.30 6.99 -12.33
CA THR A 135 -15.46 6.02 -11.61
C THR A 135 -15.10 4.80 -12.44
N VAL A 136 -13.93 4.21 -12.19
CA VAL A 136 -13.54 2.88 -12.69
C VAL A 136 -13.09 2.06 -11.49
N SER A 137 -13.73 0.92 -11.27
CA SER A 137 -13.46 0.01 -10.15
C SER A 137 -12.97 -1.33 -10.68
N ARG A 138 -11.78 -1.76 -10.24
CA ARG A 138 -11.13 -3.00 -10.72
C ARG A 138 -10.34 -3.68 -9.62
N VAL A 139 -10.36 -5.01 -9.62
CA VAL A 139 -9.33 -5.80 -8.93
C VAL A 139 -8.17 -6.03 -9.90
N ILE A 140 -6.98 -5.59 -9.53
CA ILE A 140 -5.76 -5.73 -10.35
C ILE A 140 -4.65 -6.43 -9.59
N ASN A 141 -3.73 -7.06 -10.32
CA ASN A 141 -2.46 -7.55 -9.77
C ASN A 141 -1.32 -6.60 -10.14
N ALA A 142 -0.65 -6.01 -9.16
CA ALA A 142 0.43 -5.05 -9.36
C ALA A 142 1.53 -5.54 -10.33
N TRP A 143 1.83 -6.84 -10.33
CA TRP A 143 2.81 -7.45 -11.26
C TRP A 143 2.46 -7.25 -12.74
N GLU A 144 1.16 -7.23 -13.08
CA GLU A 144 0.70 -6.98 -14.45
C GLU A 144 0.95 -5.54 -14.92
N TYR A 145 1.22 -4.63 -13.97
CA TYR A 145 1.49 -3.21 -14.20
C TYR A 145 2.99 -2.88 -14.10
N GLY A 146 3.84 -3.91 -14.01
CA GLY A 146 5.30 -3.78 -14.01
C GLY A 146 5.93 -3.73 -12.63
N CYS A 147 5.16 -3.87 -11.56
CA CYS A 147 5.71 -3.99 -10.21
C CYS A 147 6.38 -5.35 -9.99
N LEU A 148 7.22 -5.45 -8.97
CA LEU A 148 7.90 -6.70 -8.62
C LEU A 148 7.05 -7.65 -7.74
N GLN A 149 5.85 -7.26 -7.34
CA GLN A 149 5.03 -8.01 -6.39
C GLN A 149 3.76 -8.59 -7.03
N ILE A 150 3.43 -9.85 -6.72
CA ILE A 150 2.08 -10.38 -6.87
C ILE A 150 1.23 -9.82 -5.72
N ARG A 151 0.64 -8.64 -5.94
CA ARG A 151 -0.21 -7.95 -4.95
C ARG A 151 -1.55 -7.62 -5.61
N LYS A 152 -2.57 -8.40 -5.26
CA LYS A 152 -3.95 -8.16 -5.71
C LYS A 152 -4.60 -7.07 -4.85
N ARG A 153 -5.11 -6.02 -5.50
CA ARG A 153 -5.77 -4.89 -4.86
C ARG A 153 -7.02 -4.49 -5.60
N TRP A 154 -8.02 -4.09 -4.84
CA TRP A 154 -9.17 -3.39 -5.36
C TRP A 154 -8.82 -1.91 -5.46
N ILE A 155 -8.88 -1.39 -6.67
CA ILE A 155 -8.56 0.00 -6.98
C ILE A 155 -9.80 0.67 -7.56
N ILE A 156 -10.06 1.88 -7.10
CA ILE A 156 -11.05 2.77 -7.69
C ILE A 156 -10.35 4.04 -8.12
N THR A 157 -10.58 4.45 -9.35
CA THR A 157 -10.17 5.76 -9.84
C THR A 157 -11.41 6.62 -10.01
N VAL A 158 -11.40 7.81 -9.46
CA VAL A 158 -12.52 8.77 -9.45
C VAL A 158 -12.10 10.01 -10.23
N HIS A 159 -12.98 10.56 -11.06
CA HIS A 159 -12.69 11.67 -11.97
C HIS A 159 -13.92 12.51 -12.27
N LYS A 160 -13.79 13.84 -12.39
CA LYS A 160 -14.94 14.68 -12.81
C LYS A 160 -15.32 14.48 -14.28
N LYS A 161 -14.33 14.35 -15.16
CA LYS A 161 -14.55 14.45 -16.62
C LYS A 161 -14.48 13.14 -17.39
N LYS A 162 -13.52 12.26 -17.12
CA LYS A 162 -13.23 11.06 -17.94
C LYS A 162 -12.86 9.85 -17.09
N HIS A 163 -13.18 8.65 -17.57
CA HIS A 163 -12.69 7.41 -16.96
C HIS A 163 -11.20 7.22 -17.30
N ILE A 164 -10.33 7.15 -16.28
CA ILE A 164 -8.89 6.97 -16.46
C ILE A 164 -8.41 5.77 -15.65
N PHE A 165 -7.72 4.84 -16.31
CA PHE A 165 -7.06 3.72 -15.65
C PHE A 165 -5.80 3.36 -16.44
N PRO A 166 -4.65 3.12 -15.80
CA PRO A 166 -3.40 2.81 -16.49
C PRO A 166 -3.52 1.54 -17.34
N LYS A 167 -2.76 1.48 -18.43
CA LYS A 167 -2.61 0.24 -19.21
C LYS A 167 -1.69 -0.73 -18.47
N LYS A 168 -1.91 -2.04 -18.67
CA LYS A 168 -0.99 -3.08 -18.21
C LYS A 168 0.39 -2.87 -18.85
N SER A 169 1.43 -3.26 -18.11
CA SER A 169 2.81 -3.24 -18.61
C SER A 169 3.11 -4.52 -19.38
N ASN A 170 4.06 -4.48 -20.31
CA ASN A 170 4.66 -5.68 -20.91
C ASN A 170 5.84 -6.21 -20.09
N ILE A 171 6.35 -5.42 -19.14
CA ILE A 171 7.46 -5.79 -18.26
C ILE A 171 6.94 -6.75 -17.18
N ARG A 172 7.66 -7.85 -16.96
CA ARG A 172 7.39 -8.84 -15.91
C ARG A 172 8.63 -9.03 -15.06
N ARG A 173 8.68 -8.33 -13.94
CA ARG A 173 9.84 -8.32 -13.04
C ARG A 173 9.94 -9.64 -12.25
N LYS A 174 11.17 -9.99 -11.88
CA LYS A 174 11.54 -11.23 -11.17
C LYS A 174 12.33 -10.91 -9.91
N SER A 175 12.18 -11.73 -8.86
CA SER A 175 12.77 -11.48 -7.54
C SER A 175 14.29 -11.39 -7.56
N LYS A 176 14.97 -12.05 -8.51
CA LYS A 176 16.42 -11.92 -8.69
C LYS A 176 16.93 -10.48 -8.86
N GLU A 177 16.10 -9.57 -9.35
CA GLU A 177 16.47 -8.16 -9.58
C GLU A 177 16.79 -7.39 -8.30
N ILE A 178 16.31 -7.85 -7.14
CA ILE A 178 16.50 -7.18 -5.84
C ILE A 178 17.31 -8.00 -4.85
N LEU A 179 17.70 -9.22 -5.21
CA LEU A 179 18.47 -10.07 -4.32
C LEU A 179 19.80 -9.39 -4.01
N SER A 180 20.10 -9.29 -2.73
CA SER A 180 21.37 -8.76 -2.25
C SER A 180 21.88 -9.57 -1.06
N ASN A 181 23.15 -9.35 -0.76
CA ASN A 181 23.85 -9.99 0.35
C ASN A 181 23.66 -9.24 1.67
N GLU A 182 22.73 -8.28 1.72
CA GLU A 182 22.45 -7.48 2.92
C GLU A 182 22.00 -8.38 4.06
N ILE A 183 22.52 -8.09 5.25
CA ILE A 183 22.22 -8.83 6.47
C ILE A 183 20.88 -8.34 7.00
N SER A 184 19.97 -9.26 7.30
CA SER A 184 18.68 -8.93 7.92
C SER A 184 18.86 -8.41 9.34
N GLU A 185 18.03 -7.43 9.68
CA GLU A 185 17.84 -6.89 11.03
C GLU A 185 17.34 -7.97 11.99
N ILE A 186 16.68 -9.01 11.46
CA ILE A 186 16.21 -10.16 12.21
C ILE A 186 17.14 -11.33 11.93
N LYS A 187 17.85 -11.82 12.95
CA LYS A 187 18.69 -13.00 12.82
C LYS A 187 17.91 -14.29 13.15
N PRO A 188 17.99 -15.34 12.32
CA PRO A 188 17.46 -16.66 12.68
C PRO A 188 18.21 -17.26 13.87
N ARG A 189 17.51 -18.05 14.70
CA ARG A 189 18.16 -18.90 15.69
C ARG A 189 18.90 -20.04 14.98
N LYS A 190 19.94 -20.61 15.60
CA LYS A 190 20.73 -21.73 15.03
C LYS A 190 19.84 -22.89 14.59
N GLN A 191 18.92 -23.34 15.44
CA GLN A 191 17.96 -24.41 15.10
C GLN A 191 17.08 -24.05 13.89
N THR A 192 16.68 -22.79 13.74
CA THR A 192 15.88 -22.34 12.59
C THR A 192 16.71 -22.34 11.31
N LEU A 193 17.99 -21.98 11.37
CA LEU A 193 18.89 -22.05 10.20
C LEU A 193 18.96 -23.47 9.62
N ASP A 194 19.01 -24.47 10.49
CA ASP A 194 19.04 -25.87 10.08
C ASP A 194 17.71 -26.34 9.46
N GLN A 195 16.59 -25.77 9.88
CA GLN A 195 15.27 -26.10 9.32
C GLN A 195 15.00 -25.39 7.98
N ILE A 196 15.50 -24.18 7.78
CA ILE A 196 15.23 -23.41 6.55
C ILE A 196 16.08 -23.83 5.36
N LYS A 197 17.19 -24.55 5.58
CA LYS A 197 18.15 -24.92 4.53
C LYS A 197 17.57 -25.89 3.49
N ASP A 198 16.61 -26.71 3.90
CA ASP A 198 16.01 -27.78 3.09
C ASP A 198 14.63 -27.38 2.56
N LEU A 199 14.23 -26.12 2.73
CA LEU A 199 12.93 -25.64 2.27
C LEU A 199 12.94 -25.41 0.76
N GLU A 200 11.91 -25.92 0.10
CA GLU A 200 11.70 -25.67 -1.33
C GLU A 200 11.37 -24.20 -1.63
N THR A 201 11.90 -23.70 -2.74
CA THR A 201 11.61 -22.35 -3.25
C THR A 201 10.15 -22.20 -3.65
N GLY A 202 9.58 -21.02 -3.46
CA GLY A 202 8.24 -20.66 -3.93
C GLY A 202 7.09 -21.20 -3.09
N LYS A 203 7.37 -21.86 -1.95
CA LYS A 203 6.34 -22.43 -1.06
C LYS A 203 6.33 -21.75 0.30
N TRP A 204 5.11 -21.58 0.83
CA TRP A 204 4.87 -21.18 2.21
C TRP A 204 4.96 -22.40 3.12
N VAL A 205 5.79 -22.33 4.16
CA VAL A 205 6.03 -23.45 5.08
C VAL A 205 5.88 -22.99 6.53
N ASN A 206 5.12 -23.76 7.31
CA ASN A 206 5.10 -23.64 8.76
C ASN A 206 6.16 -24.58 9.33
N LEU A 207 7.13 -24.03 10.07
CA LEU A 207 8.14 -24.87 10.71
C LEU A 207 7.60 -25.50 12.00
N PRO A 208 7.93 -26.77 12.26
CA PRO A 208 7.52 -27.45 13.50
C PRO A 208 8.11 -26.76 14.72
N ASN A 209 7.40 -26.82 15.85
CA ASN A 209 7.79 -26.24 17.14
C ASN A 209 8.00 -24.71 17.12
N GLN A 210 7.44 -24.00 16.12
CA GLN A 210 7.36 -22.54 16.11
C GLN A 210 5.93 -22.11 16.40
N LYS A 211 5.70 -21.44 17.53
CA LYS A 211 4.36 -20.97 17.96
C LYS A 211 3.68 -20.12 16.89
N TYR A 212 4.44 -19.25 16.22
CA TYR A 212 4.03 -18.51 15.03
C TYR A 212 5.26 -18.17 14.18
N LYS A 213 5.31 -18.63 12.93
CA LYS A 213 6.08 -18.06 11.78
C LYS A 213 5.87 -18.92 10.54
N VAL A 214 5.34 -18.31 9.50
CA VAL A 214 5.34 -18.85 8.14
C VAL A 214 6.65 -18.42 7.47
N TYR A 215 7.25 -19.32 6.70
CA TYR A 215 8.51 -19.10 5.99
C TYR A 215 8.27 -19.22 4.49
N PHE A 216 9.00 -18.44 3.70
CA PHE A 216 8.95 -18.49 2.24
C PHE A 216 10.35 -18.32 1.68
N VAL A 217 10.85 -19.38 1.06
CA VAL A 217 12.08 -19.28 0.27
C VAL A 217 11.73 -18.68 -1.09
N LEU A 218 12.39 -17.58 -1.46
CA LEU A 218 12.13 -16.96 -2.76
C LEU A 218 12.48 -17.91 -3.91
N ASP A 219 11.73 -17.82 -4.99
CA ASP A 219 12.14 -18.31 -6.31
C ASP A 219 12.68 -17.11 -7.10
N PRO A 220 13.98 -17.07 -7.47
CA PRO A 220 14.59 -15.96 -8.19
C PRO A 220 13.93 -15.67 -9.55
N GLU A 221 13.31 -16.66 -10.18
CA GLU A 221 12.71 -16.56 -11.52
C GLU A 221 11.22 -16.19 -11.50
N LYS A 222 10.63 -16.08 -10.30
CA LYS A 222 9.24 -15.65 -10.09
C LYS A 222 9.19 -14.22 -9.53
N PRO A 223 8.06 -13.52 -9.66
CA PRO A 223 7.84 -12.28 -8.92
C PRO A 223 7.80 -12.52 -7.40
N PHE A 224 8.01 -11.44 -6.65
CA PHE A 224 7.94 -11.47 -5.19
C PHE A 224 6.47 -11.67 -4.75
N PRO A 225 6.18 -12.50 -3.74
CA PRO A 225 4.82 -12.57 -3.17
C PRO A 225 4.42 -11.21 -2.56
N ALA A 226 3.15 -10.96 -2.26
CA ALA A 226 2.80 -9.72 -1.56
C ALA A 226 3.58 -9.62 -0.23
N VAL A 227 4.26 -8.48 -0.01
CA VAL A 227 4.93 -8.24 1.27
C VAL A 227 3.88 -8.13 2.38
N VAL A 228 3.86 -9.12 3.26
CA VAL A 228 3.23 -9.06 4.60
C VAL A 228 4.25 -8.70 5.67
N ASN A 229 3.79 -8.49 6.91
CA ASN A 229 4.65 -8.06 8.02
C ASN A 229 5.82 -9.06 8.25
N PRO A 230 7.07 -8.68 7.93
CA PRO A 230 8.24 -9.55 8.00
C PRO A 230 8.67 -9.92 9.42
N THR A 231 7.98 -9.43 10.45
CA THR A 231 8.14 -9.90 11.83
C THR A 231 7.22 -11.07 12.19
N LYS A 232 6.10 -11.23 11.47
CA LYS A 232 5.15 -12.35 11.61
C LYS A 232 5.46 -13.50 10.63
N LEU A 233 6.07 -13.17 9.50
CA LEU A 233 6.42 -14.08 8.42
C LEU A 233 7.85 -13.83 7.97
N ARG A 234 8.57 -14.83 7.45
CA ARG A 234 9.98 -14.67 7.02
C ARG A 234 10.18 -15.00 5.55
N TYR A 235 10.76 -14.07 4.83
CA TYR A 235 11.28 -14.31 3.47
C TYR A 235 12.74 -14.74 3.59
N ILE A 236 13.08 -15.84 2.93
CA ILE A 236 14.39 -16.46 2.98
C ILE A 236 15.07 -16.25 1.62
N HIS A 237 16.34 -15.90 1.67
CA HIS A 237 17.17 -15.77 0.49
C HIS A 237 17.33 -17.16 -0.19
N PRO A 238 17.20 -17.27 -1.52
CA PRO A 238 17.16 -18.57 -2.21
C PRO A 238 18.45 -19.38 -2.04
N ASN A 239 19.60 -18.71 -2.11
CA ASN A 239 20.91 -19.36 -2.08
C ASN A 239 21.65 -19.18 -0.74
N LYS A 240 21.01 -18.58 0.27
CA LYS A 240 21.67 -18.24 1.53
C LYS A 240 20.78 -18.58 2.70
N LYS A 241 21.39 -19.09 3.76
CA LYS A 241 20.71 -19.41 5.02
C LYS A 241 20.46 -18.13 5.82
N GLN A 242 19.71 -17.18 5.26
CA GLN A 242 19.39 -15.91 5.91
C GLN A 242 18.00 -15.41 5.52
N TYR A 243 17.40 -14.62 6.39
CA TYR A 243 16.23 -13.83 6.05
C TYR A 243 16.62 -12.65 5.16
N LEU A 244 15.68 -12.14 4.38
CA LEU A 244 15.85 -10.86 3.68
C LEU A 244 15.81 -9.69 4.68
N SER A 245 16.61 -8.67 4.41
CA SER A 245 16.58 -7.41 5.16
C SER A 245 15.37 -6.55 4.76
N PHE A 246 15.02 -5.58 5.60
CA PHE A 246 13.97 -4.62 5.26
C PHE A 246 14.31 -3.83 4.00
N ASN A 247 15.58 -3.47 3.80
CA ASN A 247 16.04 -2.80 2.59
C ASN A 247 15.77 -3.61 1.31
N VAL A 248 15.96 -4.93 1.34
CA VAL A 248 15.61 -5.79 0.20
C VAL A 248 14.10 -5.80 -0.02
N LEU A 249 13.30 -5.89 1.05
CA LEU A 249 11.84 -5.85 0.96
C LEU A 249 11.33 -4.50 0.44
N ILE A 250 11.96 -3.39 0.83
CA ILE A 250 11.65 -2.04 0.35
C ILE A 250 11.79 -1.96 -1.18
N LYS A 251 12.83 -2.57 -1.75
CA LYS A 251 13.05 -2.57 -3.21
C LYS A 251 11.90 -3.23 -3.99
N THR A 252 11.12 -4.11 -3.35
CA THR A 252 9.92 -4.71 -3.98
C THR A 252 8.81 -3.69 -4.28
N PHE A 253 8.84 -2.50 -3.66
CA PHE A 253 7.87 -1.42 -3.88
C PHE A 253 8.24 -0.51 -5.07
N GLY A 254 9.42 -0.70 -5.67
CA GLY A 254 9.88 0.14 -6.79
C GLY A 254 10.81 1.27 -6.37
N VAL A 255 11.26 1.29 -5.12
CA VAL A 255 12.07 2.38 -4.55
C VAL A 255 13.47 1.90 -4.24
N LYS A 256 14.48 2.76 -4.42
CA LYS A 256 15.89 2.40 -4.17
C LYS A 256 16.21 2.30 -2.67
N SER A 257 15.65 3.23 -1.91
CA SER A 257 15.83 3.38 -0.47
C SER A 257 14.58 4.01 0.12
N PHE A 258 14.25 3.66 1.36
CA PHE A 258 13.11 4.23 2.08
C PHE A 258 13.36 4.12 3.59
N ASN A 259 13.23 5.22 4.31
CA ASN A 259 13.48 5.26 5.75
C ASN A 259 12.23 4.84 6.52
N LEU A 260 12.36 3.87 7.43
CA LEU A 260 11.28 3.43 8.31
C LEU A 260 11.67 3.62 9.78
N THR A 261 10.78 4.20 10.57
CA THR A 261 10.93 4.45 12.01
C THR A 261 10.08 3.48 12.84
N GLY A 262 10.32 3.46 14.16
CA GLY A 262 9.65 2.55 15.09
C GLY A 262 10.39 1.23 15.29
N ASN A 263 9.82 0.36 16.13
CA ASN A 263 10.37 -0.97 16.36
C ASN A 263 10.21 -1.88 15.13
N LEU A 264 10.88 -3.05 15.12
CA LEU A 264 10.84 -3.98 13.97
C LEU A 264 9.40 -4.37 13.55
N SER A 265 8.49 -4.55 14.51
CA SER A 265 7.10 -4.90 14.23
C SER A 265 6.37 -3.77 13.51
N SER A 266 6.57 -2.54 13.99
CA SER A 266 6.02 -1.31 13.40
C SER A 266 6.52 -1.09 11.98
N LYS A 267 7.85 -1.12 11.78
CA LYS A 267 8.44 -1.04 10.42
C LYS A 267 7.87 -2.13 9.52
N GLY A 268 7.69 -3.34 10.07
CA GLY A 268 7.16 -4.47 9.31
C GLY A 268 5.71 -4.27 8.89
N GLN A 269 4.91 -3.63 9.75
CA GLN A 269 3.52 -3.30 9.45
C GLN A 269 3.43 -2.21 8.38
N GLN A 270 4.30 -1.19 8.45
CA GLN A 270 4.37 -0.13 7.44
C GLN A 270 4.67 -0.71 6.04
N LEU A 271 5.60 -1.67 5.93
CA LEU A 271 5.83 -2.40 4.69
C LEU A 271 4.61 -3.21 4.24
N ALA A 272 3.97 -3.93 5.15
CA ALA A 272 2.80 -4.74 4.80
C ALA A 272 1.65 -3.90 4.21
N ASN A 273 1.45 -2.71 4.78
CA ASN A 273 0.42 -1.76 4.39
C ASN A 273 0.77 -0.98 3.11
N GLY A 274 2.06 -0.80 2.81
CA GLY A 274 2.52 0.03 1.69
C GLY A 274 1.81 -0.26 0.35
N PHE A 275 1.46 0.82 -0.36
CA PHE A 275 1.02 0.74 -1.75
C PHE A 275 2.26 0.79 -2.67
N PRO A 276 2.46 -0.17 -3.59
CA PRO A 276 3.65 -0.19 -4.44
C PRO A 276 3.87 1.13 -5.19
N SER A 277 5.00 1.80 -4.96
CA SER A 277 5.35 3.08 -5.57
C SER A 277 5.42 3.00 -7.11
N ASP A 278 5.92 1.88 -7.66
CA ASP A 278 5.87 1.62 -9.11
C ASP A 278 4.44 1.65 -9.66
N LEU A 279 3.46 1.16 -8.89
CA LEU A 279 2.05 1.17 -9.29
C LEU A 279 1.46 2.57 -9.15
N ALA A 280 1.75 3.23 -8.03
CA ALA A 280 1.35 4.62 -7.79
C ALA A 280 1.84 5.55 -8.90
N TYR A 281 3.09 5.39 -9.36
CA TYR A 281 3.65 6.10 -10.51
C TYR A 281 2.82 5.91 -11.78
N LYS A 282 2.32 4.70 -12.07
CA LYS A 282 1.49 4.45 -13.27
C LYS A 282 0.15 5.18 -13.20
N PHE A 283 -0.47 5.23 -12.02
CA PHE A 283 -1.69 6.00 -11.81
C PHE A 283 -1.42 7.50 -11.94
N ALA A 284 -0.39 8.00 -11.25
CA ALA A 284 0.02 9.40 -11.32
C ALA A 284 0.28 9.85 -12.76
N LYS A 285 1.06 9.08 -13.53
CA LYS A 285 1.29 9.36 -14.95
C LYS A 285 -0.02 9.42 -15.74
N SER A 286 -0.90 8.43 -15.56
CA SER A 286 -2.17 8.38 -16.31
C SER A 286 -3.10 9.54 -15.97
N PHE A 287 -3.10 10.02 -14.73
CA PHE A 287 -3.85 11.21 -14.33
C PHE A 287 -3.24 12.47 -14.95
N SER A 288 -1.90 12.58 -14.99
CA SER A 288 -1.22 13.76 -15.53
C SER A 288 -1.40 13.96 -17.04
N GLU A 289 -1.74 12.90 -17.77
CA GLU A 289 -2.00 12.96 -19.21
C GLU A 289 -3.39 13.52 -19.56
N VAL A 290 -4.27 13.72 -18.55
CA VAL A 290 -5.70 14.03 -18.78
C VAL A 290 -6.20 15.20 -17.93
N CYS A 291 -5.49 15.56 -16.87
CA CYS A 291 -5.80 16.66 -15.96
C CYS A 291 -5.05 17.94 -16.32
#